data_AF-A0A957WEW7-F1
#
_entry.id   AF-A0A957WEW7-F1
#
_cell.length_a   1.000
_cell.length_b   1.000
_cell.length_c   1.000
_cell.angle_alpha   90.00
_cell.angle_beta   90.00
_cell.angle_gamma   90.00
#
_symmetry.space_group_name_H-M   'P 1'
#
loop_
_entity.id
_entity.type
_entity.pdbx_description
1 polymer ?
#
loop_
_entity_poly.entity_id
_entity_poly.type
_entity_poly.pdbx_seq_one_letter_code
_entity_poly.pdbx_strand_id
1 'polypeptide(L)'
;MESITQLFTTVFETHPWHVPMVHFPIALSGAALLFLLLALWQRNELLERAAFYNISLAAVSTIVAGATGYRDYVVRYEGDAPYANAKIFLAISLFVLATVIAVSRWRQPDLLWKPSTMILYLLGFAGCFMLAVTLGFLGGVILYGF
;
A
#
# COMPACT_ATOMS: atom_id res chain seq x y z
N MET A 1 -30.63 11.69 -20.31
CA MET A 1 -29.40 12.49 -20.52
C MET A 1 -28.92 13.04 -19.18
N GLU A 2 -29.74 13.83 -18.49
CA GLU A 2 -29.42 14.45 -17.18
C GLU A 2 -28.99 13.43 -16.09
N SER A 3 -29.67 12.28 -16.00
CA SER A 3 -29.35 11.22 -15.03
C SER A 3 -28.00 10.52 -15.30
N ILE A 4 -27.60 10.42 -16.58
CA ILE A 4 -26.32 9.82 -16.98
C ILE A 4 -25.18 10.80 -16.66
N THR A 5 -25.39 12.09 -16.94
CA THR A 5 -24.44 13.15 -16.60
C THR A 5 -24.26 13.25 -15.08
N GLN A 6 -25.36 13.25 -14.30
CA GLN A 6 -25.28 13.22 -12.85
C GLN A 6 -24.54 11.99 -12.32
N LEU A 7 -24.82 10.80 -12.85
CA LEU A 7 -24.09 9.59 -12.46
C LEU A 7 -22.59 9.73 -12.75
N PHE A 8 -22.23 10.23 -13.94
CA PHE A 8 -20.83 10.46 -14.30
C PHE A 8 -20.14 11.44 -13.34
N THR A 9 -20.77 12.58 -13.08
CA THR A 9 -20.26 13.58 -12.12
C THR A 9 -20.14 12.97 -10.72
N THR A 10 -21.15 12.24 -10.25
CA THR A 10 -21.10 11.66 -8.91
C THR A 10 -19.96 10.66 -8.77
N VAL A 11 -19.83 9.75 -9.73
CA VAL A 11 -18.85 8.66 -9.72
C VAL A 11 -17.43 9.18 -9.94
N PHE A 12 -17.18 10.05 -10.91
CA PHE A 12 -15.81 10.43 -11.27
C PHE A 12 -15.34 11.78 -10.70
N GLU A 13 -16.27 12.69 -10.38
CA GLU A 13 -15.94 14.04 -9.92
C GLU A 13 -16.13 14.23 -8.41
N THR A 14 -17.18 13.66 -7.81
CA THR A 14 -17.43 13.90 -6.38
C THR A 14 -17.09 12.73 -5.47
N HIS A 15 -17.02 11.50 -5.99
CA HIS A 15 -16.78 10.33 -5.17
C HIS A 15 -15.36 10.35 -4.56
N PRO A 16 -15.21 10.18 -3.23
CA PRO A 16 -13.90 10.18 -2.56
C PRO A 16 -13.20 8.83 -2.76
N TRP A 17 -12.72 8.56 -3.98
CA TRP A 17 -12.07 7.29 -4.33
C TRP A 17 -10.85 6.96 -3.48
N HIS A 18 -10.17 7.97 -2.92
CA HIS A 18 -9.03 7.72 -2.06
C HIS A 18 -9.37 6.80 -0.89
N VAL A 19 -10.55 7.00 -0.27
CA VAL A 19 -10.97 6.25 0.93
C VAL A 19 -11.00 4.74 0.69
N PRO A 20 -11.70 4.18 -0.31
CA PRO A 20 -11.61 2.75 -0.58
C PRO A 20 -10.22 2.33 -1.08
N MET A 21 -9.53 3.16 -1.86
CA MET A 21 -8.24 2.78 -2.46
C MET A 21 -7.12 2.62 -1.44
N VAL A 22 -7.10 3.38 -0.34
CA VAL A 22 -6.06 3.23 0.70
C VAL A 22 -6.12 1.90 1.45
N HIS A 23 -7.28 1.22 1.46
CA HIS A 23 -7.41 -0.05 2.17
C HIS A 23 -6.62 -1.17 1.48
N PHE A 24 -6.43 -1.10 0.17
CA PHE A 24 -5.69 -2.11 -0.59
C PHE A 24 -4.22 -2.21 -0.17
N PRO A 25 -3.38 -1.17 -0.24
CA PRO A 25 -1.99 -1.30 0.16
C PRO A 25 -1.84 -1.67 1.64
N ILE A 26 -2.77 -1.25 2.52
CA ILE A 26 -2.78 -1.65 3.94
C ILE A 26 -3.09 -3.14 4.10
N ALA A 27 -4.20 -3.61 3.55
CA ALA A 27 -4.62 -5.00 3.67
C ALA A 27 -3.64 -5.95 2.97
N LEU A 28 -3.16 -5.59 1.77
CA LEU A 28 -2.23 -6.40 0.99
C LEU A 28 -0.85 -6.47 1.66
N SER A 29 -0.30 -5.38 2.19
CA SER A 29 0.98 -5.44 2.93
C SER A 29 0.86 -6.23 4.24
N GLY A 30 -0.28 -6.11 4.95
CA GLY A 30 -0.55 -6.91 6.14
C GLY A 30 -0.70 -8.40 5.83
N ALA A 31 -1.48 -8.74 4.81
CA ALA A 31 -1.63 -10.12 4.33
C ALA A 31 -0.29 -10.68 3.83
N ALA A 32 0.51 -9.87 3.14
CA ALA A 32 1.85 -10.25 2.69
C ALA A 32 2.74 -10.64 3.87
N LEU A 33 2.80 -9.80 4.91
CA LEU A 33 3.58 -10.10 6.11
C LEU A 33 3.05 -11.35 6.83
N LEU A 34 1.73 -11.49 6.99
CA LEU A 34 1.11 -12.67 7.60
C LEU A 34 1.49 -13.95 6.85
N PHE A 35 1.34 -13.97 5.53
CA PHE A 35 1.69 -15.13 4.73
C PHE A 35 3.18 -15.45 4.77
N LEU A 36 4.05 -14.43 4.85
CA LEU A 36 5.49 -14.65 4.99
C LEU A 36 5.83 -15.32 6.34
N LEU A 37 5.22 -14.87 7.43
CA LEU A 37 5.40 -15.47 8.76
C LEU A 37 4.87 -16.90 8.79
N LEU A 38 3.69 -17.15 8.20
CA LEU A 38 3.15 -18.49 8.08
C LEU A 38 4.03 -19.39 7.20
N ALA A 39 4.62 -18.86 6.13
CA ALA A 39 5.57 -19.59 5.30
C ALA A 39 6.80 -20.03 6.10
N LEU A 40 7.37 -19.15 6.92
CA LEU A 40 8.49 -19.48 7.81
C LEU A 40 8.12 -20.55 8.83
N TRP A 41 6.95 -20.41 9.47
CA TRP A 41 6.49 -21.34 10.49
C TRP A 41 6.21 -22.73 9.93
N GLN A 42 5.51 -22.80 8.79
CA GLN A 42 5.10 -24.06 8.16
C GLN A 42 6.11 -24.62 7.16
N ARG A 43 7.21 -23.89 6.91
CA ARG A 43 8.21 -24.20 5.86
C ARG A 43 7.56 -24.43 4.48
N ASN A 44 6.60 -23.58 4.12
CA ASN A 44 5.75 -23.76 2.94
C ASN A 44 5.99 -22.68 1.88
N GLU A 45 6.48 -23.08 0.71
CA GLU A 45 6.74 -22.18 -0.42
C GLU A 45 5.49 -21.55 -1.03
N LEU A 46 4.33 -22.20 -0.97
CA LEU A 46 3.09 -21.65 -1.52
C LEU A 46 2.64 -20.41 -0.73
N LEU A 47 2.83 -20.43 0.60
CA LEU A 47 2.57 -19.29 1.46
C LEU A 47 3.54 -18.14 1.18
N GLU A 48 4.82 -18.44 0.90
CA GLU A 48 5.79 -17.42 0.50
C GLU A 48 5.43 -16.80 -0.85
N ARG A 49 4.97 -17.60 -1.82
CA ARG A 49 4.47 -17.08 -3.11
C ARG A 49 3.24 -16.20 -2.92
N ALA A 50 2.32 -16.57 -2.03
CA ALA A 50 1.19 -15.73 -1.67
C ALA A 50 1.66 -14.39 -1.08
N ALA A 51 2.65 -14.40 -0.19
CA ALA A 51 3.26 -13.19 0.34
C ALA A 51 3.85 -12.30 -0.76
N PHE A 52 4.60 -12.90 -1.70
CA PHE A 52 5.16 -12.22 -2.86
C PHE A 52 4.11 -11.56 -3.76
N TYR A 53 3.02 -12.26 -4.09
CA TYR A 53 1.96 -11.65 -4.91
C TYR A 53 1.23 -10.52 -4.19
N ASN A 54 0.97 -10.68 -2.89
CA ASN A 54 0.36 -9.62 -2.09
C ASN A 54 1.23 -8.36 -2.03
N ILE A 55 2.54 -8.48 -1.79
CA ILE A 55 3.42 -7.30 -1.74
C ILE A 55 3.58 -6.64 -3.12
N SER A 56 3.56 -7.43 -4.19
CA SER A 56 3.57 -6.91 -5.57
C SER A 56 2.30 -6.11 -5.87
N LEU A 57 1.13 -6.61 -5.48
CA LEU A 57 -0.14 -5.88 -5.59
C LEU A 57 -0.19 -4.66 -4.65
N ALA A 58 0.44 -4.72 -3.48
CA ALA A 58 0.58 -3.57 -2.59
C ALA A 58 1.35 -2.43 -3.27
N ALA A 59 2.43 -2.74 -4.00
CA ALA A 59 3.17 -1.74 -4.77
C ALA A 59 2.29 -1.07 -5.84
N VAL A 60 1.55 -1.86 -6.64
CA VAL A 60 0.65 -1.33 -7.68
C VAL A 60 -0.48 -0.50 -7.08
N SER A 61 -1.14 -1.01 -6.03
CA SER A 61 -2.25 -0.31 -5.36
C SER A 61 -1.80 0.96 -4.64
N THR A 62 -0.53 1.06 -4.21
CA THR A 62 0.04 2.29 -3.66
C THR A 62 0.05 3.43 -4.68
N ILE A 63 0.29 3.15 -5.97
CA ILE A 63 0.20 4.15 -7.04
C ILE A 63 -1.25 4.63 -7.18
N VAL A 64 -2.21 3.71 -7.22
CA VAL A 64 -3.64 4.04 -7.36
C VAL A 64 -4.15 4.84 -6.16
N ALA A 65 -3.79 4.44 -4.94
CA ALA A 65 -4.12 5.16 -3.72
C ALA A 65 -3.45 6.55 -3.68
N GLY A 66 -2.20 6.65 -4.14
CA GLY A 66 -1.47 7.91 -4.25
C GLY A 66 -2.11 8.88 -5.25
N ALA A 67 -2.48 8.40 -6.43
CA ALA A 67 -3.13 9.22 -7.47
C ALA A 67 -4.49 9.74 -7.00
N THR A 68 -5.32 8.86 -6.43
CA THR A 68 -6.63 9.26 -5.86
C THR A 68 -6.48 10.17 -4.65
N GLY A 69 -5.44 9.99 -3.83
CA GLY A 69 -5.13 10.87 -2.70
C GLY A 69 -4.63 12.25 -3.11
N TYR A 70 -3.80 12.33 -4.14
CA TYR A 70 -3.34 13.60 -4.68
C TYR A 70 -4.49 14.40 -5.30
N ARG A 71 -5.41 13.71 -6.00
CA ARG A 71 -6.65 14.33 -6.47
C ARG A 71 -7.45 14.93 -5.31
N ASP A 72 -7.69 14.16 -4.24
CA ASP A 72 -8.44 14.67 -3.09
C ASP A 72 -7.70 15.83 -2.40
N TYR A 73 -6.37 15.79 -2.33
CA TYR A 73 -5.55 16.90 -1.84
C TYR A 73 -5.80 18.21 -2.61
N VAL A 74 -5.85 18.15 -3.94
CA VAL A 74 -6.10 19.34 -4.79
C VAL A 74 -7.57 19.77 -4.76
N VAL A 75 -8.50 18.82 -4.93
CA VAL A 75 -9.92 19.13 -5.16
C VAL A 75 -10.67 19.37 -3.86
N ARG A 76 -10.35 18.64 -2.79
CA ARG A 76 -11.12 18.65 -1.54
C ARG A 76 -10.45 19.42 -0.41
N TYR A 77 -9.12 19.45 -0.41
CA TYR A 77 -8.34 20.16 0.59
C TYR A 77 -7.64 21.41 0.03
N GLU A 78 -7.89 21.77 -1.23
CA GLU A 78 -7.34 22.98 -1.89
C GLU A 78 -5.81 23.11 -1.78
N GLY A 79 -5.10 21.99 -1.63
CA GLY A 79 -3.66 21.96 -1.43
C GLY A 79 -3.18 22.26 -0.01
N ASP A 80 -4.07 22.23 1.00
CA ASP A 80 -3.74 22.54 2.40
C ASP A 80 -4.12 21.40 3.37
N ALA A 81 -4.05 20.14 2.91
CA ALA A 81 -4.26 19.02 3.82
C ALA A 81 -3.10 18.88 4.83
N PRO A 82 -3.38 18.71 6.13
CA PRO A 82 -2.34 18.53 7.12
C PRO A 82 -1.55 17.24 6.83
N TYR A 83 -0.24 17.27 7.10
CA TYR A 83 0.68 16.15 6.86
C TYR A 83 0.77 15.65 5.41
N ALA A 84 0.31 16.42 4.42
CA ALA A 84 0.36 16.02 3.00
C ALA A 84 1.78 15.60 2.56
N ASN A 85 2.79 16.41 2.88
CA ASN A 85 4.19 16.12 2.55
C ASN A 85 4.69 14.82 3.21
N ALA A 86 4.34 14.60 4.48
CA ALA A 86 4.70 13.37 5.18
C ALA A 86 4.04 12.15 4.54
N LYS A 87 2.76 12.24 4.17
CA LYS A 87 2.04 11.17 3.49
C LYS A 87 2.61 10.87 2.10
N ILE A 88 2.96 11.90 1.33
CA ILE A 88 3.59 11.71 0.01
C ILE A 88 4.93 10.99 0.17
N PHE A 89 5.77 11.44 1.10
CA PHE A 89 7.05 10.80 1.39
C PHE A 89 6.88 9.32 1.81
N LEU A 90 5.95 9.04 2.72
CA LEU A 90 5.66 7.68 3.18
C LEU A 90 5.10 6.79 2.06
N ALA A 91 4.23 7.33 1.20
CA ALA A 91 3.67 6.59 0.07
C ALA A 91 4.74 6.24 -0.98
N ILE A 92 5.63 7.18 -1.29
CA ILE A 92 6.79 6.93 -2.15
C ILE A 92 7.70 5.87 -1.52
N SER A 93 7.95 5.98 -0.21
CA SER A 93 8.79 5.02 0.53
C SER A 93 8.19 3.62 0.50
N LEU A 94 6.87 3.49 0.72
CA LEU A 94 6.15 2.23 0.62
C LEU A 94 6.24 1.65 -0.79
N PHE A 95 5.99 2.48 -1.82
CA PHE A 95 6.07 2.05 -3.21
C PHE A 95 7.47 1.54 -3.57
N VAL A 96 8.52 2.30 -3.23
CA VAL A 96 9.90 1.93 -3.51
C VAL A 96 10.27 0.64 -2.78
N LEU A 97 10.00 0.55 -1.47
CA LEU A 97 10.34 -0.62 -0.68
C LEU A 97 9.61 -1.87 -1.17
N ALA A 98 8.29 -1.79 -1.39
CA ALA A 98 7.49 -2.91 -1.89
C ALA A 98 7.97 -3.37 -3.28
N THR A 99 8.31 -2.43 -4.16
CA THR A 99 8.86 -2.72 -5.48
C THR A 99 10.24 -3.39 -5.39
N VAL A 100 11.12 -2.88 -4.54
CA VAL A 100 12.45 -3.48 -4.31
C VAL A 100 12.31 -4.91 -3.80
N ILE A 101 11.41 -5.17 -2.86
CA ILE A 101 11.15 -6.52 -2.35
C ILE A 101 10.63 -7.43 -3.47
N ALA A 102 9.60 -7.00 -4.18
CA ALA A 102 8.99 -7.77 -5.26
C ALA A 102 10.01 -8.09 -6.37
N VAL A 103 10.77 -7.10 -6.83
CA VAL A 103 11.79 -7.27 -7.88
C VAL A 103 12.95 -8.15 -7.37
N SER A 104 13.37 -7.98 -6.12
CA SER A 104 14.43 -8.82 -5.54
C SER A 104 14.00 -10.28 -5.48
N ARG A 105 12.77 -10.55 -5.03
CA ARG A 105 12.19 -11.91 -5.00
C ARG A 105 11.93 -12.50 -6.38
N TRP A 106 11.58 -11.67 -7.36
CA TRP A 106 11.44 -12.09 -8.75
C TRP A 106 12.78 -12.57 -9.32
N ARG A 107 13.87 -11.84 -9.03
CA ARG A 107 15.22 -12.19 -9.49
C ARG A 107 15.85 -13.33 -8.69
N GLN A 108 15.53 -13.45 -7.41
CA GLN A 108 16.07 -14.47 -6.51
C GLN A 108 14.94 -15.16 -5.75
N PRO A 109 14.45 -16.31 -6.24
CA PRO A 109 13.30 -16.95 -5.65
C PRO A 109 13.47 -17.45 -4.21
N ASP A 110 14.71 -17.67 -3.79
CA ASP A 110 15.00 -18.30 -2.50
C ASP A 110 15.34 -17.29 -1.39
N LEU A 111 14.98 -16.01 -1.54
CA LEU A 111 15.35 -14.95 -0.58
C LEU A 111 14.93 -15.26 0.86
N LEU A 112 13.74 -15.85 1.05
CA LEU A 112 13.26 -16.22 2.39
C LEU A 112 14.07 -17.36 2.99
N TRP A 113 14.57 -18.28 2.17
CA TRP A 113 15.16 -19.54 2.60
C TRP A 113 16.67 -19.48 2.76
N LYS A 114 17.31 -18.42 2.26
CA LYS A 114 18.75 -18.16 2.44
C LYS A 114 19.01 -17.40 3.76
N PRO A 115 19.83 -17.93 4.68
CA PRO A 115 20.12 -17.25 5.95
C PRO A 115 20.68 -15.84 5.81
N SER A 116 21.46 -15.59 4.75
CA SER A 116 22.08 -14.28 4.49
C SER A 116 21.08 -13.19 4.08
N THR A 117 19.90 -13.56 3.57
CA THR A 117 18.89 -12.60 3.08
C THR A 117 17.58 -12.65 3.86
N MET A 118 17.31 -13.73 4.58
CA MET A 118 16.05 -13.96 5.30
C MET A 118 15.64 -12.77 6.17
N ILE A 119 16.54 -12.28 7.02
CA ILE A 119 16.23 -11.20 7.97
C ILE A 119 15.89 -9.91 7.23
N LEU A 120 16.68 -9.54 6.23
CA LEU A 120 16.43 -8.33 5.44
C LEU A 120 15.11 -8.42 4.67
N TYR A 121 14.80 -9.60 4.12
CA TYR A 121 13.54 -9.85 3.42
C TYR A 121 12.35 -9.72 4.38
N LEU A 122 12.42 -10.35 5.56
CA LEU A 122 11.39 -10.24 6.61
C LEU A 122 11.19 -8.79 7.09
N LEU A 123 12.28 -8.07 7.37
CA LEU A 123 12.24 -6.66 7.76
C LEU A 123 11.65 -5.78 6.65
N GLY A 124 11.89 -6.12 5.38
CA GLY A 124 11.26 -5.45 4.25
C GLY A 124 9.73 -5.54 4.30
N PHE A 125 9.18 -6.73 4.48
CA PHE A 125 7.72 -6.92 4.59
C PHE A 125 7.14 -6.20 5.81
N ALA A 126 7.82 -6.30 6.95
CA ALA A 126 7.44 -5.59 8.17
C ALA A 126 7.46 -4.07 7.96
N GLY A 127 8.51 -3.55 7.31
CA GLY A 127 8.65 -2.15 6.96
C GLY A 127 7.53 -1.66 6.05
N CYS A 128 7.17 -2.42 5.00
CA CYS A 128 6.03 -2.10 4.15
C CYS A 128 4.72 -2.02 4.95
N PHE A 129 4.44 -3.00 5.80
CA PHE A 129 3.22 -2.97 6.62
C PHE A 129 3.20 -1.78 7.58
N MET A 130 4.32 -1.48 8.25
CA MET A 130 4.43 -0.33 9.16
C MET A 130 4.24 1.00 8.43
N LEU A 131 4.81 1.16 7.22
CA LEU A 131 4.59 2.34 6.38
C LEU A 131 3.10 2.48 6.00
N ALA A 132 2.45 1.39 5.59
CA ALA A 132 1.05 1.39 5.21
C ALA A 132 0.12 1.72 6.40
N VAL A 133 0.37 1.15 7.58
CA VAL A 133 -0.36 1.47 8.82
C VAL A 133 -0.16 2.94 9.19
N THR A 134 1.05 3.46 9.10
CA THR A 134 1.34 4.87 9.39
C THR A 134 0.61 5.80 8.42
N LEU A 135 0.57 5.47 7.13
CA LEU A 135 -0.22 6.19 6.13
C LEU A 135 -1.72 6.20 6.47
N GLY A 136 -2.26 5.05 6.90
CA GLY A 136 -3.64 4.93 7.35
C GLY A 136 -3.92 5.78 8.58
N PHE A 137 -3.03 5.73 9.58
CA PHE A 137 -3.11 6.54 10.80
C PHE A 137 -3.13 8.04 10.48
N LEU A 138 -2.19 8.53 9.66
CA LEU A 138 -2.17 9.94 9.23
C LEU A 138 -3.42 10.30 8.40
N GLY A 139 -3.99 9.36 7.64
CA GLY A 139 -5.29 9.54 6.99
C GLY A 139 -6.43 9.76 7.98
N GLY A 140 -6.45 9.00 9.08
CA GLY A 140 -7.39 9.20 10.18
C GLY A 140 -7.23 10.58 10.82
N VAL A 141 -6.00 11.03 11.07
CA VAL A 141 -5.73 12.36 11.64
C VAL A 141 -6.28 13.47 10.74
N ILE A 142 -6.11 13.38 9.41
CA ILE A 142 -6.66 14.37 8.46
C ILE A 142 -8.20 14.40 8.51
N LEU A 143 -8.85 13.24 8.61
CA LEU A 143 -10.31 13.14 8.58
C LEU A 143 -10.98 13.53 9.90
N TYR A 144 -10.33 13.27 11.03
CA TYR A 144 -10.93 13.39 12.36
C TYR A 144 -10.31 14.48 13.26
N GLY A 145 -9.15 15.04 12.89
CA GLY A 145 -8.57 16.21 13.54
C GLY A 145 -8.03 16.00 14.96
N PHE A 146 -7.53 14.80 15.28
CA PHE A 146 -6.87 14.50 16.56
C PHE A 146 -5.53 15.21 16.73
#